data_AF-A0A7S3MFY3-F1
#
_entry.id   AF-A0A7S3MFY3-F1
#
_cell.length_a   1.000
_cell.length_b   1.000
_cell.length_c   1.000
_cell.angle_alpha   90.00
_cell.angle_beta   90.00
_cell.angle_gamma   90.00
#
_symmetry.space_group_name_H-M   'P 1'
#
loop_
_entity.id
_entity.type
_entity.pdbx_description
1 polymer ?
#
loop_
_entity_poly.entity_id
_entity_poly.type
_entity_poly.pdbx_seq_one_letter_code
_entity_poly.pdbx_strand_id
1 'polypeptide(L)'
;DIDGTLADISARLAHAAGLHTVGSHRYWDVALDGNLYEMDIPIAEARTFVHAWLGAPFVCDDGSEVEARVATPIARQRCVVYVSGRRAGTEWQTRQWLASHGFPDGDIRHRPKGIRSLEWKCMQLRELSSRYNLVAHIGDRDDDVEAARRAC
;
A
#
# COMPACT_ATOMS: atom_id res chain seq x y z
N ASP A 1 -0.23 -0.72 -4.07
CA ASP A 1 -0.31 0.64 -3.53
C ASP A 1 -0.94 0.62 -2.13
N ILE A 2 -0.95 1.74 -1.40
CA ILE A 2 -1.53 1.88 -0.06
C ILE A 2 -2.66 2.93 -0.07
N ASP A 3 -2.35 4.13 -0.55
CA ASP A 3 -3.19 5.33 -0.39
C ASP A 3 -4.32 5.33 -1.44
N GLY A 4 -5.52 4.91 -1.04
CA GLY A 4 -6.67 4.66 -1.91
C GLY A 4 -6.86 3.18 -2.27
N THR A 5 -5.89 2.32 -1.95
CA THR A 5 -5.92 0.87 -2.23
C THR A 5 -6.16 0.05 -0.96
N LEU A 6 -5.37 0.28 0.08
CA LEU A 6 -5.53 -0.37 1.39
C LEU A 6 -6.17 0.56 2.42
N ALA A 7 -6.05 1.86 2.18
CA ALA A 7 -6.41 2.91 3.10
C ALA A 7 -7.29 3.94 2.38
N ASP A 8 -8.46 4.24 2.92
CA ASP A 8 -9.21 5.45 2.57
C ASP A 8 -8.56 6.65 3.26
N ILE A 9 -8.03 7.55 2.45
CA ILE A 9 -7.26 8.72 2.88
C ILE A 9 -8.10 10.01 2.87
N SER A 10 -9.42 9.91 2.67
CA SER A 10 -10.31 11.06 2.48
C SER A 10 -10.24 12.04 3.65
N ALA A 11 -10.20 11.55 4.89
CA ALA A 11 -10.09 12.38 6.08
C ALA A 11 -8.78 13.18 6.12
N ARG A 12 -7.65 12.53 5.79
CA ARG A 12 -6.33 13.17 5.72
C ARG A 12 -6.25 14.21 4.60
N LEU A 13 -6.82 13.92 3.43
CA LEU A 13 -6.89 14.88 2.32
C LEU A 13 -7.78 16.09 2.65
N ALA A 14 -8.91 15.87 3.33
CA ALA A 14 -9.79 16.94 3.78
C ALA A 14 -9.11 17.84 4.82
N HIS A 15 -8.37 17.25 5.76
CA HIS A 15 -7.57 17.99 6.74
C HIS A 15 -6.54 18.90 6.06
N ALA A 16 -5.76 18.37 5.11
CA ALA A 16 -4.80 19.16 4.36
C ALA A 16 -5.46 20.28 3.54
N ALA A 17 -6.64 20.01 2.94
CA ALA A 17 -7.40 20.99 2.16
C ALA A 17 -7.94 22.14 3.03
N GLY A 18 -8.22 21.87 4.31
CA GLY A 18 -8.62 22.89 5.28
C GLY A 18 -7.50 23.87 5.66
N LEU A 19 -6.23 23.47 5.48
CA LEU A 19 -5.07 24.28 5.84
C LEU A 19 -4.44 25.01 4.64
N HIS A 20 -4.46 24.38 3.47
CA HIS A 20 -3.75 24.85 2.29
C HIS A 20 -4.51 24.56 0.99
N THR A 21 -4.25 25.38 -0.04
CA THR A 21 -4.80 25.16 -1.39
C THR A 21 -4.44 23.78 -1.91
N VAL A 22 -5.47 23.01 -2.32
CA VAL A 22 -5.32 21.66 -2.88
C VAL A 22 -4.32 21.69 -4.04
N GLY A 23 -3.40 20.71 -4.03
CA GLY A 23 -2.37 20.57 -5.05
C GLY A 23 -1.11 21.39 -4.82
N SER A 24 -1.11 22.35 -3.89
CA SER A 24 0.09 23.13 -3.54
C SER A 24 1.15 22.28 -2.83
N HIS A 25 2.40 22.74 -2.81
CA HIS A 25 3.48 22.05 -2.09
C HIS A 25 3.17 21.89 -0.60
N ARG A 26 2.63 22.94 0.04
CA ARG A 26 2.26 22.92 1.46
C ARG A 26 1.10 21.96 1.74
N TYR A 27 0.13 21.89 0.83
CA TYR A 27 -0.93 20.88 0.90
C TYR A 27 -0.35 19.46 0.93
N TRP A 28 0.59 19.14 0.02
CA TRP A 28 1.25 17.83 0.00
C TRP A 28 2.28 17.62 1.11
N ASP A 29 2.77 18.68 1.75
CA ASP A 29 3.57 18.57 2.97
C ASP A 29 2.72 18.04 4.13
N VAL A 30 1.51 18.56 4.29
CA VAL A 30 0.55 18.08 5.30
C VAL A 30 -0.01 16.71 4.91
N ALA A 31 -0.55 16.55 3.69
CA ALA A 31 -1.23 15.33 3.28
C ALA A 31 -0.33 14.08 3.32
N LEU A 32 0.99 14.24 3.22
CA LEU A 32 1.95 13.13 3.26
C LEU A 32 2.76 13.07 4.56
N ASP A 33 2.39 13.85 5.58
CA ASP A 33 2.97 13.75 6.92
C ASP A 33 2.60 12.40 7.54
N GLY A 34 3.62 11.63 7.95
CA GLY A 34 3.44 10.32 8.57
C GLY A 34 2.67 10.36 9.88
N ASN A 35 2.69 11.49 10.58
CA ASN A 35 1.96 11.66 11.84
C ASN A 35 0.44 11.70 11.65
N LEU A 36 -0.02 11.87 10.40
CA LEU A 36 -1.45 11.93 10.08
C LEU A 36 -2.01 10.62 9.52
N TYR A 37 -1.19 9.56 9.39
CA TYR A 37 -1.66 8.28 8.81
C TYR A 37 -2.72 7.59 9.68
N GLU A 38 -2.76 7.87 10.98
CA GLU A 38 -3.82 7.40 11.88
C GLU A 38 -5.23 7.89 11.50
N MET A 39 -5.32 8.94 10.68
CA MET A 39 -6.60 9.45 10.16
C MET A 39 -7.17 8.56 9.04
N ASP A 40 -6.36 7.67 8.48
CA ASP A 40 -6.78 6.82 7.37
C ASP A 40 -7.63 5.65 7.88
N ILE A 41 -8.68 5.32 7.13
CA ILE A 41 -9.59 4.20 7.44
C ILE A 41 -9.16 2.98 6.64
N PRO A 42 -9.01 1.78 7.23
CA PRO A 42 -8.64 0.58 6.49
C PRO A 42 -9.77 0.15 5.54
N ILE A 43 -9.41 -0.32 4.36
CA ILE A 43 -10.34 -0.94 3.40
C ILE A 43 -10.38 -2.45 3.70
N ALA A 44 -11.52 -2.93 4.20
CA ALA A 44 -11.69 -4.29 4.72
C ALA A 44 -11.47 -5.38 3.66
N GLU A 45 -11.97 -5.14 2.44
CA GLU A 45 -11.84 -6.05 1.29
C GLU A 45 -10.38 -6.19 0.86
N ALA A 46 -9.62 -5.09 0.91
CA ALA A 46 -8.21 -5.09 0.58
C ALA A 46 -7.42 -5.93 1.61
N ARG A 47 -7.71 -5.76 2.91
CA ARG A 47 -7.09 -6.56 3.96
C ARG A 47 -7.40 -8.04 3.81
N THR A 48 -8.67 -8.37 3.56
CA THR A 48 -9.14 -9.73 3.28
C THR A 48 -8.37 -10.36 2.12
N PHE A 49 -8.23 -9.62 1.03
CA PHE A 49 -7.50 -10.06 -0.15
C PHE A 49 -6.04 -10.39 0.18
N VAL A 50 -5.33 -9.53 0.91
CA VAL A 50 -3.89 -9.73 1.18
C VAL A 50 -3.67 -10.98 2.06
N HIS A 51 -4.50 -11.22 3.07
CA HIS A 51 -4.42 -12.45 3.87
C HIS A 51 -4.69 -13.70 3.04
N ALA A 52 -5.76 -13.68 2.24
CA ALA A 52 -6.08 -14.78 1.34
C ALA A 52 -4.96 -15.06 0.33
N TRP A 53 -4.29 -14.01 -0.17
CA TRP A 53 -3.13 -14.13 -1.04
C TRP A 53 -1.99 -14.87 -0.36
N LEU A 54 -1.65 -14.47 0.88
CA LEU A 54 -0.59 -15.12 1.67
C LEU A 54 -0.97 -16.51 2.18
N GLY A 55 -2.26 -16.89 2.08
CA GLY A 55 -2.77 -18.15 2.60
C GLY A 55 -2.78 -18.19 4.14
N ALA A 56 -2.74 -17.03 4.79
CA ALA A 56 -2.78 -16.90 6.23
C ALA A 56 -4.24 -16.97 6.72
N PRO A 57 -4.51 -17.66 7.84
CA PRO A 57 -5.83 -17.62 8.45
C PRO A 57 -6.10 -16.21 8.99
N PHE A 58 -7.31 -15.70 8.78
CA PHE A 58 -7.71 -14.40 9.33
C PHE A 58 -9.22 -14.34 9.60
N VAL A 59 -9.61 -13.44 10.51
CA VAL A 59 -11.01 -13.16 10.83
C VAL A 59 -11.40 -11.83 10.19
N CYS A 60 -12.46 -11.85 9.38
CA CYS A 60 -13.06 -10.68 8.75
C CYS A 60 -13.76 -9.77 9.76
N ASP A 61 -14.06 -8.53 9.37
CA ASP A 61 -14.78 -7.59 10.25
C ASP A 61 -16.21 -8.05 10.59
N ASP A 62 -16.83 -8.84 9.73
CA ASP A 62 -18.16 -9.45 9.95
C ASP A 62 -18.09 -10.71 10.83
N GLY A 63 -16.90 -11.07 11.35
CA GLY A 63 -16.65 -12.24 12.16
C GLY A 63 -16.49 -13.54 11.37
N SER A 64 -16.57 -13.52 10.04
CA SER A 64 -16.30 -14.70 9.22
C SER A 64 -14.82 -15.09 9.28
N GLU A 65 -14.55 -16.39 9.31
CA GLU A 65 -13.18 -16.92 9.32
C GLU A 65 -12.78 -17.34 7.90
N VAL A 66 -11.60 -16.90 7.46
CA VAL A 66 -10.96 -17.41 6.25
C VAL A 66 -9.89 -18.40 6.67
N GLU A 67 -10.10 -19.66 6.32
CA GLU A 67 -9.17 -20.74 6.63
C GLU A 67 -7.83 -20.57 5.89
N ALA A 68 -6.75 -20.99 6.55
CA ALA A 68 -5.43 -21.06 5.93
C ALA A 68 -5.47 -22.00 4.73
N ARG A 69 -4.88 -21.59 3.60
CA ARG A 69 -4.66 -22.55 2.50
C ARG A 69 -3.58 -23.53 2.93
N VAL A 70 -3.90 -24.82 2.95
CA VAL A 70 -2.91 -25.89 3.18
C VAL A 70 -1.79 -25.74 2.14
N ALA A 71 -0.62 -25.29 2.60
CA ALA A 71 0.53 -25.15 1.73
C ALA A 71 0.99 -26.54 1.28
N THR A 72 0.89 -26.83 -0.01
CA THR A 72 1.56 -28.01 -0.57
C THR A 72 3.08 -27.89 -0.39
N PRO A 73 3.83 -28.99 -0.23
CA PRO A 73 5.28 -28.96 0.05
C PRO A 73 6.15 -28.21 -0.98
N ILE A 74 5.60 -27.89 -2.15
CA ILE A 74 6.27 -27.19 -3.27
C ILE A 74 5.69 -25.77 -3.47
N ALA A 75 4.76 -25.32 -2.63
CA ALA A 75 4.17 -24.00 -2.75
C ALA A 75 5.25 -22.92 -2.52
N ARG A 76 5.56 -22.17 -3.58
CA ARG A 76 6.41 -20.97 -3.47
C ARG A 76 5.83 -20.07 -2.38
N GLN A 77 6.67 -19.69 -1.42
CA GLN A 77 6.30 -18.75 -0.37
C GLN A 77 5.86 -17.45 -1.02
N ARG A 78 4.57 -17.11 -0.86
CA ARG A 78 4.03 -15.84 -1.34
C ARG A 78 4.43 -14.76 -0.34
N CYS A 79 4.72 -13.59 -0.87
CA CYS A 79 4.96 -12.39 -0.08
C CYS A 79 4.17 -11.22 -0.67
N VAL A 80 4.13 -10.13 0.08
CA VAL A 80 3.58 -8.84 -0.33
C VAL A 80 4.67 -7.78 -0.22
N VAL A 81 4.69 -6.85 -1.17
CA VAL A 81 5.52 -5.65 -1.14
C VAL A 81 4.61 -4.44 -1.29
N TYR A 82 4.65 -3.53 -0.32
CA TYR A 82 3.87 -2.32 -0.30
C TYR A 82 4.67 -1.19 -0.96
N VAL A 83 4.27 -0.81 -2.18
CA VAL A 83 4.85 0.32 -2.91
C VAL A 83 3.89 1.51 -2.79
N SER A 84 4.33 2.62 -2.19
CA SER A 84 3.46 3.75 -1.85
C SER A 84 4.01 5.11 -2.29
N GLY A 85 3.10 6.00 -2.71
CA GLY A 85 3.38 7.41 -3.01
C GLY A 85 3.68 8.28 -1.78
N ARG A 86 3.53 7.73 -0.57
CA ARG A 86 3.97 8.29 0.72
C ARG A 86 5.45 8.65 0.68
N ARG A 87 5.87 9.56 1.57
CA ARG A 87 7.23 10.09 1.60
C ARG A 87 8.21 9.08 2.19
N ALA A 88 9.37 8.95 1.56
CA ALA A 88 10.48 8.23 2.16
C ALA A 88 10.81 8.82 3.55
N GLY A 89 11.10 7.95 4.52
CA GLY A 89 11.27 8.29 5.92
C GLY A 89 10.01 8.15 6.79
N THR A 90 8.85 7.82 6.20
CA THR A 90 7.60 7.54 6.94
C THR A 90 7.21 6.06 6.97
N GLU A 91 8.15 5.17 6.64
CA GLU A 91 7.92 3.71 6.53
C GLU A 91 7.53 3.13 7.90
N TRP A 92 8.08 3.66 8.99
CA TRP A 92 7.76 3.19 10.34
C TRP A 92 6.29 3.48 10.71
N GLN A 93 5.80 4.70 10.45
CA GLN A 93 4.40 5.08 10.68
C GLN A 93 3.47 4.22 9.84
N THR A 94 3.84 3.93 8.59
CA THR A 94 3.06 3.05 7.72
C THR A 94 3.05 1.61 8.23
N ARG A 95 4.19 1.09 8.70
CA ARG A 95 4.27 -0.24 9.32
C ARG A 95 3.38 -0.33 10.55
N GLN A 96 3.40 0.68 11.41
CA GLN A 96 2.53 0.73 12.59
C GLN A 96 1.05 0.75 12.20
N TRP A 97 0.68 1.59 11.23
CA TRP A 97 -0.70 1.66 10.75
C TRP A 97 -1.17 0.33 10.13
N LEU A 98 -0.34 -0.33 9.33
CA LEU A 98 -0.65 -1.64 8.76
C LEU A 98 -0.88 -2.67 9.87
N ALA A 99 0.03 -2.74 10.85
CA ALA A 99 -0.06 -3.67 11.96
C ALA A 99 -1.28 -3.41 12.85
N SER A 100 -1.59 -2.16 13.18
CA SER A 100 -2.74 -1.81 14.03
C SER A 100 -4.08 -2.14 13.37
N HIS A 101 -4.12 -2.20 12.05
CA HIS A 101 -5.30 -2.57 11.28
C HIS A 101 -5.28 -4.01 10.78
N GLY A 102 -4.32 -4.83 11.24
CA GLY A 102 -4.28 -6.26 10.95
C GLY A 102 -3.85 -6.60 9.52
N PHE A 103 -3.17 -5.71 8.81
CA PHE A 103 -2.50 -6.07 7.56
C PHE A 103 -1.23 -6.88 7.86
N PRO A 104 -0.89 -7.88 7.02
CA PRO A 104 0.30 -8.68 7.23
C PRO A 104 1.59 -7.88 6.96
N ASP A 105 2.67 -8.30 7.61
CA ASP A 105 3.98 -7.68 7.40
C ASP A 105 4.51 -7.90 5.97
N GLY A 106 5.35 -6.98 5.51
CA GLY A 106 5.91 -6.98 4.17
C GLY A 106 6.93 -5.87 3.96
N ASP A 107 7.67 -5.95 2.86
CA ASP A 107 8.60 -4.87 2.48
C ASP A 107 7.79 -3.60 2.15
N ILE A 108 8.20 -2.46 2.70
CA ILE A 108 7.54 -1.17 2.50
C ILE A 108 8.51 -0.25 1.79
N ARG A 109 8.10 0.23 0.62
CA ARG A 109 8.87 1.15 -0.20
C ARG A 109 8.09 2.44 -0.36
N HIS A 110 8.71 3.53 0.04
CA HIS A 110 8.15 4.87 -0.09
C HIS A 110 8.94 5.71 -1.08
N ARG A 111 8.25 6.68 -1.66
CA ARG A 111 8.78 7.53 -2.71
C ARG A 111 9.65 8.65 -2.13
N PRO A 112 10.89 8.84 -2.62
CA PRO A 112 11.68 10.01 -2.28
C PRO A 112 11.04 11.33 -2.73
N LYS A 113 11.24 12.40 -1.95
CA LYS A 113 10.73 13.73 -2.28
C LYS A 113 11.32 14.22 -3.61
N GLY A 114 10.49 14.83 -4.45
CA GLY A 114 10.90 15.39 -5.74
C GLY A 114 10.86 14.40 -6.91
N ILE A 115 10.60 13.12 -6.67
CA ILE A 115 10.44 12.11 -7.73
C ILE A 115 8.95 11.95 -8.07
N ARG A 116 8.62 11.85 -9.36
CA ARG A 116 7.24 11.62 -9.83
C ARG A 116 6.78 10.20 -9.50
N SER A 117 5.53 10.06 -9.08
CA SER A 117 4.93 8.78 -8.64
C SER A 117 5.10 7.67 -9.68
N LEU A 118 4.61 7.92 -10.90
CA LEU A 118 4.66 6.97 -12.02
C LEU A 118 6.09 6.46 -12.30
N GLU A 119 7.06 7.37 -12.45
CA GLU A 119 8.45 7.03 -12.76
C GLU A 119 9.07 6.17 -11.66
N TRP A 120 8.86 6.56 -10.41
CA TRP A 120 9.36 5.82 -9.26
C TRP A 120 8.70 4.43 -9.15
N LYS A 121 7.37 4.33 -9.27
CA LYS A 121 6.65 3.05 -9.27
C LYS A 121 7.14 2.12 -10.39
N CYS A 122 7.35 2.64 -11.61
CA CYS A 122 7.95 1.87 -12.71
C CYS A 122 9.32 1.29 -12.32
N MET A 123 10.19 2.09 -11.70
CA MET A 123 11.51 1.62 -11.26
C MET A 123 11.39 0.52 -10.20
N GLN A 124 10.50 0.70 -9.22
CA GLN A 124 10.26 -0.32 -8.18
C GLN A 124 9.76 -1.63 -8.78
N LEU A 125 8.78 -1.57 -9.69
CA LEU A 125 8.23 -2.77 -10.31
C LEU A 125 9.27 -3.52 -11.16
N ARG A 126 10.16 -2.82 -11.88
CA ARG A 126 11.27 -3.43 -12.62
C ARG A 126 12.30 -4.09 -11.70
N GLU A 127 12.63 -3.45 -10.58
CA GLU A 127 13.52 -4.05 -9.59
C GLU A 127 12.88 -5.31 -8.98
N LEU A 128 11.59 -5.24 -8.63
CA LEU A 128 10.87 -6.36 -8.05
C LEU A 128 10.71 -7.52 -9.05
N SER A 129 10.41 -7.25 -10.32
CA SER A 129 10.30 -8.31 -11.34
C SER A 129 11.63 -9.01 -11.61
N SER A 130 12.76 -8.35 -11.37
CA SER A 130 14.08 -8.97 -11.47
C SER A 130 14.42 -9.93 -10.30
N ARG A 131 13.71 -9.81 -9.16
CA ARG A 131 13.98 -10.57 -7.92
C ARG A 131 12.89 -11.56 -7.55
N TYR A 132 11.66 -11.28 -7.96
CA TYR A 132 10.47 -12.04 -7.61
C TYR A 132 9.72 -12.44 -8.87
N ASN A 133 8.96 -13.54 -8.76
CA ASN A 133 7.90 -13.82 -9.72
C ASN A 133 6.72 -12.88 -9.43
N LEU A 134 6.76 -11.66 -10.00
CA LEU A 134 5.72 -10.64 -9.80
C LEU A 134 4.41 -11.09 -10.46
N VAL A 135 3.48 -11.62 -9.67
CA VAL A 135 2.21 -12.16 -10.17
C VAL A 135 1.17 -11.07 -10.41
N ALA A 136 1.18 -10.01 -9.60
CA ALA A 136 0.20 -8.93 -9.69
C ALA A 136 0.76 -7.62 -9.11
N HIS A 137 0.23 -6.50 -9.63
CA HIS A 137 0.33 -5.17 -9.04
C HIS A 137 -1.09 -4.64 -8.82
N ILE A 138 -1.39 -4.13 -7.63
CA ILE A 138 -2.73 -3.69 -7.22
C ILE A 138 -2.64 -2.24 -6.77
N GLY A 139 -3.43 -1.36 -7.37
CA GLY A 139 -3.50 0.07 -7.08
C GLY A 139 -4.82 0.68 -7.53
N ASP A 140 -5.16 1.85 -7.00
CA ASP A 140 -6.44 2.56 -7.23
C ASP A 140 -6.37 3.60 -8.35
N ARG A 141 -5.17 3.96 -8.79
CA ARG A 141 -4.94 5.07 -9.74
C ARG A 141 -4.48 4.60 -11.11
N ASP A 142 -4.75 5.44 -12.10
CA ASP A 142 -4.27 5.24 -13.48
C ASP A 142 -2.74 5.13 -13.55
N ASP A 143 -2.01 5.79 -12.65
CA ASP A 143 -0.55 5.70 -12.60
C ASP A 143 -0.05 4.32 -12.12
N ASP A 144 -0.85 3.56 -11.37
CA ASP A 144 -0.54 2.17 -10.99
C ASP A 144 -0.70 1.20 -12.16
N VAL A 145 -1.77 1.37 -12.93
CA VAL A 145 -2.04 0.57 -14.15
C VAL A 145 -0.97 0.85 -15.19
N GLU A 146 -0.64 2.12 -15.40
CA GLU A 146 0.39 2.52 -16.36
C GLU A 146 1.79 2.08 -15.91
N ALA A 147 2.09 2.15 -14.60
CA ALA A 147 3.36 1.65 -14.08
C ALA A 147 3.52 0.15 -14.33
N ALA A 148 2.46 -0.64 -14.09
CA ALA A 148 2.45 -2.07 -14.37
C ALA A 148 2.68 -2.37 -15.86
N ARG A 149 2.04 -1.60 -16.76
CA ARG A 149 2.23 -1.74 -18.21
C ARG A 149 3.64 -1.40 -18.67
N ARG A 150 4.30 -0.39 -18.08
CA ARG A 150 5.65 0.05 -18.48
C ARG A 150 6.80 -0.76 -17.87
N ALA A 151 6.51 -1.49 -16.79
CA ALA A 151 7.51 -2.28 -16.09
C ALA A 151 7.67 -3.69 -16.67
N CYS A 152 6.63 -4.19 -17.36
CA CYS A 152 6.60 -5.48 -18.05
C CYS A 152 7.07 -5.37 -19.50
#